data_AF-A0A9E2R7P0-F1
#
_entry.id   AF-A0A9E2R7P0-F1
#
_cell.length_a   1.000
_cell.length_b   1.000
_cell.length_c   1.000
_cell.angle_alpha   90.00
_cell.angle_beta   90.00
_cell.angle_gamma   90.00
#
_symmetry.space_group_name_H-M   'P 1'
#
loop_
_entity.id
_entity.type
_entity.pdbx_description
1 polymer ?
#
loop_
_entity_poly.entity_id
_entity_poly.type
_entity_poly.pdbx_seq_one_letter_code
_entity_poly.pdbx_strand_id
1 'polypeptide(L)'
;MTEKQLVGVVILVGGVYGTIKAVMSARPGPDPWGADVAEALEGPDAVPVCHRCFEPQAHEGWFCPHCGAAVGPYNNCMPYLNVFSFGEISRAGVSEAVRPSAFQVVGMVLFSWCAFSIFAPVYWWVFFRQLRKRKSTVEDQTEDRHS
;
A
#
# COMPACT_ATOMS: atom_id res chain seq x y z
N MET A 1 19.78 -31.93 2.67
CA MET A 1 19.89 -30.49 2.99
C MET A 1 21.35 -30.23 3.32
N THR A 2 22.06 -29.43 2.53
CA THR A 2 23.50 -29.18 2.72
C THR A 2 23.73 -28.21 3.88
N GLU A 3 24.89 -28.26 4.52
CA GLU A 3 25.28 -27.36 5.64
C GLU A 3 25.04 -25.88 5.32
N LYS A 4 25.31 -25.46 4.08
CA LYS A 4 25.05 -24.11 3.57
C LYS A 4 23.56 -23.72 3.58
N GLN A 5 22.68 -24.68 3.33
CA GLN A 5 21.22 -24.47 3.36
C GLN A 5 20.74 -24.30 4.80
N LEU A 6 21.28 -25.08 5.74
CA LEU A 6 20.96 -24.96 7.15
C LEU A 6 21.35 -23.58 7.71
N VAL A 7 22.57 -23.11 7.42
CA VAL A 7 23.04 -21.78 7.82
C VAL A 7 22.16 -20.68 7.22
N GLY A 8 21.80 -20.80 5.94
CA GLY A 8 20.91 -19.86 5.27
C GLY A 8 19.53 -19.77 5.93
N VAL A 9 18.94 -20.91 6.30
CA VAL A 9 17.64 -20.95 7.00
C VAL A 9 17.73 -20.31 8.38
N VAL A 10 18.79 -20.57 9.15
CA VAL A 10 18.96 -19.98 10.49
C VAL A 10 19.09 -18.46 10.42
N ILE A 11 19.87 -17.94 9.47
CA ILE A 11 20.01 -16.49 9.27
C ILE A 11 18.67 -15.87 8.87
N LEU A 12 17.95 -16.49 7.93
CA LEU A 12 16.66 -15.98 7.45
C LEU A 12 15.61 -15.97 8.57
N VAL A 13 15.46 -17.08 9.29
CA VAL A 13 14.50 -17.19 10.41
C VAL A 13 14.88 -16.24 11.55
N GLY A 14 16.17 -16.17 11.91
CA GLY A 14 16.67 -15.26 12.93
C GLY A 14 16.45 -13.79 12.57
N GLY A 15 16.68 -13.43 11.30
CA GLY A 15 16.43 -12.10 10.76
C GLY A 15 14.95 -11.73 10.81
N VAL A 16 14.07 -12.59 10.30
CA VAL A 16 12.61 -12.39 10.34
C VAL A 16 12.11 -12.25 11.77
N TYR A 17 12.54 -13.12 12.69
CA TYR A 17 12.19 -13.03 14.10
C TYR A 17 12.67 -11.72 14.74
N GLY A 18 13.91 -11.32 14.47
CA GLY A 18 14.47 -10.05 14.94
C GLY A 18 13.67 -8.85 14.43
N THR A 19 13.27 -8.84 13.16
CA THR A 19 12.44 -7.78 12.58
C THR A 19 11.05 -7.75 13.23
N ILE A 20 10.37 -8.89 13.36
CA ILE A 20 9.06 -8.96 14.01
C ILE A 20 9.14 -8.44 15.44
N LYS A 21 10.14 -8.91 16.22
CA LYS A 21 10.34 -8.45 17.59
C LYS A 21 10.61 -6.94 17.65
N ALA A 22 11.45 -6.42 16.76
CA ALA A 22 11.74 -4.99 16.70
C ALA A 22 10.46 -4.18 16.44
N VAL A 23 9.66 -4.58 15.46
CA VAL A 23 8.36 -3.93 15.14
C VAL A 23 7.39 -4.02 16.31
N MET A 24 7.24 -5.19 16.93
CA MET A 24 6.34 -5.35 18.08
C MET A 24 6.81 -4.59 19.34
N SER A 25 8.12 -4.39 19.48
CA SER A 25 8.71 -3.63 20.59
C SER A 25 8.81 -2.13 20.33
N ALA A 26 8.57 -1.70 19.09
CA ALA A 26 8.53 -0.29 18.74
C ALA A 26 7.37 0.35 19.49
N ARG A 27 7.69 1.25 20.44
CA ARG A 27 6.67 2.05 21.10
C ARG A 27 6.01 2.93 20.03
N PRO A 28 4.67 3.01 19.99
CA PRO A 28 4.00 4.07 19.24
C PRO A 28 4.66 5.40 19.63
N GLY A 29 5.04 6.20 18.64
CA GLY A 29 5.48 7.55 18.91
C GLY A 29 4.39 8.32 19.68
N PRO A 30 4.74 9.43 20.35
CA PRO A 30 3.70 10.32 20.85
C PRO A 30 2.76 10.67 19.70
N ASP A 31 1.46 10.72 19.99
CA ASP A 31 0.46 11.14 19.01
C ASP A 31 0.92 12.48 18.40
N PRO A 32 1.17 12.55 17.07
CA PRO A 32 1.56 13.80 16.46
C PRO A 32 0.41 14.83 16.46
N TRP A 33 -0.82 14.38 16.75
CA TRP A 33 -2.00 15.21 16.93
C TRP A 33 -2.26 15.41 18.44
N GLY A 34 -2.70 16.61 18.82
CA GLY A 34 -3.03 16.91 20.21
C GLY A 34 -4.36 16.30 20.63
N ALA A 35 -4.62 16.26 21.94
CA ALA A 35 -5.89 15.77 22.49
C ALA A 35 -7.10 16.59 22.00
N ASP A 36 -6.90 17.86 21.67
CA ASP A 36 -7.88 18.76 21.08
C ASP A 36 -8.35 18.29 19.70
N VAL A 37 -7.44 17.78 18.88
CA VAL A 37 -7.77 17.24 17.55
C VAL A 37 -8.54 15.92 17.68
N ALA A 38 -8.14 15.06 18.62
CA ALA A 38 -8.86 13.81 18.89
C ALA A 38 -10.30 14.08 19.35
N GLU A 39 -10.49 15.04 20.27
CA GLU A 39 -11.82 15.47 20.73
C GLU A 39 -12.66 16.06 19.58
N ALA A 40 -12.04 16.89 18.72
CA ALA A 40 -12.72 17.46 17.55
C ALA A 40 -13.15 16.40 16.53
N LEU A 41 -12.38 15.31 16.38
CA LEU A 41 -12.73 14.19 15.49
C LEU A 41 -13.89 13.34 16.03
N GLU A 42 -14.06 13.26 17.35
CA GLU A 42 -15.18 12.57 18.00
C GLU A 42 -16.43 13.46 18.14
N GLY A 43 -16.29 14.76 17.89
CA GLY A 43 -17.36 15.74 17.98
C GLY A 43 -18.47 15.53 16.93
N PRO A 44 -19.70 16.00 17.22
CA PRO A 44 -20.84 15.87 16.30
C PRO A 44 -20.69 16.66 14.99
N ASP A 45 -19.78 17.65 14.98
CA ASP A 45 -19.47 18.45 13.80
C ASP A 45 -18.39 17.81 12.90
N ALA A 46 -17.84 16.66 13.29
CA ALA A 46 -16.85 15.95 12.50
C ALA A 46 -17.48 15.38 11.22
N VAL A 47 -17.05 15.89 10.08
CA VAL A 47 -17.52 15.44 8.77
C VAL A 47 -16.56 14.37 8.23
N PRO A 48 -17.02 13.12 8.02
CA PRO A 48 -16.18 12.12 7.38
C PRO A 48 -15.92 12.52 5.92
N VAL A 49 -14.67 12.39 5.48
CA VAL A 49 -14.25 12.76 4.12
C VAL A 49 -13.63 11.57 3.39
N CYS A 50 -13.70 11.59 2.06
CA CYS A 50 -13.00 10.61 1.25
C CYS A 50 -11.47 10.80 1.36
N HIS A 51 -10.72 9.77 1.74
CA HIS A 51 -9.27 9.82 1.85
C HIS A 51 -8.52 10.13 0.53
N ARG A 52 -9.22 10.02 -0.62
CA ARG A 52 -8.63 10.20 -1.95
C ARG A 52 -8.90 11.56 -2.57
N CYS A 53 -10.12 12.07 -2.45
CA CYS A 53 -10.52 13.34 -3.05
C CYS A 53 -10.97 14.40 -2.05
N PHE A 54 -10.98 14.07 -0.75
CA PHE A 54 -11.41 14.93 0.35
C PHE A 54 -12.87 15.42 0.29
N GLU A 55 -13.67 14.86 -0.63
CA GLU A 55 -15.10 15.13 -0.69
C GLU A 55 -15.81 14.63 0.59
N PRO A 56 -16.65 15.47 1.24
CA PRO A 56 -17.52 15.06 2.33
C PRO A 56 -18.33 13.81 1.98
N GLN A 57 -18.38 12.87 2.92
CA GLN A 57 -19.14 11.63 2.78
C GLN A 57 -20.35 11.67 3.71
N ALA A 58 -21.51 11.20 3.21
CA ALA A 58 -22.58 10.79 4.10
C ALA A 58 -22.15 9.48 4.78
N HIS A 59 -22.44 9.32 6.07
CA HIS A 59 -21.90 8.23 6.90
C HIS A 59 -22.29 6.80 6.46
N GLU A 60 -23.10 6.65 5.40
CA GLU A 60 -23.71 5.39 4.95
C GLU A 60 -23.06 4.81 3.68
N GLY A 61 -22.11 5.50 3.05
CA GLY A 61 -21.50 5.08 1.78
C GLY A 61 -20.22 4.25 1.95
N TRP A 62 -20.16 3.08 1.29
CA TRP A 62 -18.91 2.30 1.13
C TRP A 62 -18.04 2.75 -0.05
N PHE A 63 -18.58 3.61 -0.91
CA PHE A 63 -17.91 4.14 -2.09
C PHE A 63 -18.14 5.63 -2.18
N CYS A 64 -17.08 6.37 -2.50
CA CYS A 64 -17.18 7.80 -2.73
C CYS A 64 -18.01 8.04 -4.00
N PRO A 65 -19.12 8.79 -3.96
CA PRO A 65 -19.93 9.06 -5.15
C PRO A 65 -19.20 9.93 -6.17
N HIS A 66 -18.19 10.69 -5.74
CA HIS A 66 -17.43 11.58 -6.60
C HIS A 66 -16.30 10.88 -7.36
N CYS A 67 -15.45 10.11 -6.66
CA CYS A 67 -14.27 9.49 -7.26
C CYS A 67 -14.32 7.96 -7.37
N GLY A 68 -15.34 7.32 -6.80
CA GLY A 68 -15.51 5.86 -6.80
C GLY A 68 -14.56 5.08 -5.89
N ALA A 69 -13.72 5.75 -5.10
CA ALA A 69 -12.82 5.09 -4.15
C ALA A 69 -13.60 4.34 -3.08
N ALA A 70 -13.10 3.19 -2.62
CA ALA A 70 -13.69 2.49 -1.50
C ALA A 70 -13.42 3.28 -0.22
N VAL A 71 -14.48 3.72 0.45
CA VAL A 71 -14.42 4.53 1.68
C VAL A 71 -15.16 3.83 2.82
N GLY A 72 -15.09 4.40 4.02
CA GLY A 72 -15.78 3.87 5.19
C GLY A 72 -14.85 3.16 6.19
N PRO A 73 -15.31 3.00 7.44
CA PRO A 73 -14.50 2.45 8.53
C PRO A 73 -14.16 0.98 8.25
N TYR A 74 -12.86 0.65 8.32
CA TYR A 74 -12.35 -0.73 8.21
C TYR A 74 -12.84 -1.50 6.99
N ASN A 75 -13.03 -0.83 5.84
CA ASN A 75 -13.49 -1.47 4.61
C ASN A 75 -12.58 -2.62 4.15
N ASN A 76 -11.29 -2.55 4.47
CA ASN A 76 -10.27 -3.57 4.23
C ASN A 76 -10.45 -4.84 5.09
N CYS A 77 -11.14 -4.74 6.22
CA CYS A 77 -11.41 -5.87 7.12
C CYS A 77 -12.76 -6.54 6.83
N MET A 78 -13.64 -5.90 6.05
CA MET A 78 -14.94 -6.46 5.71
C MET A 78 -14.83 -7.42 4.51
N PRO A 79 -15.32 -8.68 4.63
CA PRO A 79 -15.12 -9.71 3.60
C PRO A 79 -15.57 -9.32 2.20
N TYR A 80 -16.66 -8.56 2.07
CA TYR A 80 -17.20 -8.15 0.77
C TYR A 80 -16.56 -6.88 0.22
N LEU A 81 -16.04 -6.02 1.09
CA LEU A 81 -15.50 -4.71 0.70
C LEU A 81 -13.99 -4.75 0.48
N ASN A 82 -13.29 -5.70 1.11
CA ASN A 82 -11.85 -5.84 0.99
C ASN A 82 -11.37 -6.09 -0.45
N VAL A 83 -12.22 -6.67 -1.31
CA VAL A 83 -11.91 -6.94 -2.72
C VAL A 83 -11.67 -5.64 -3.49
N PHE A 84 -12.39 -4.58 -3.12
CA PHE A 84 -12.22 -3.27 -3.72
C PHE A 84 -10.89 -2.64 -3.26
N SER A 85 -10.53 -2.78 -2.00
CA SER A 85 -9.21 -2.37 -1.49
C SER A 85 -8.07 -3.11 -2.20
N PHE A 86 -8.19 -4.41 -2.44
CA PHE A 86 -7.22 -5.18 -3.22
C PHE A 86 -7.13 -4.72 -4.67
N GLY A 87 -8.28 -4.43 -5.28
CA GLY A 87 -8.36 -3.86 -6.63
C GLY A 87 -7.68 -2.50 -6.72
N GLU A 88 -7.89 -1.63 -5.73
CA GLU A 88 -7.28 -0.30 -5.67
C GLU A 88 -5.76 -0.38 -5.53
N ILE A 89 -5.23 -1.23 -4.64
CA ILE A 89 -3.79 -1.46 -4.50
C ILE A 89 -3.20 -1.99 -5.81
N SER A 90 -3.84 -3.00 -6.42
CA SER A 90 -3.37 -3.60 -7.68
C SER A 90 -3.35 -2.59 -8.82
N ARG A 91 -4.40 -1.76 -8.94
CA ARG A 91 -4.48 -0.69 -9.93
C ARG A 91 -3.44 0.39 -9.65
N ALA A 92 -3.25 0.80 -8.40
CA ALA A 92 -2.24 1.79 -8.03
C ALA A 92 -0.83 1.34 -8.43
N GLY A 93 -0.51 0.06 -8.22
CA GLY A 93 0.77 -0.52 -8.64
C GLY A 93 1.07 -0.38 -10.12
N VAL A 94 0.05 -0.45 -10.97
CA VAL A 94 0.20 -0.45 -12.43
C VAL A 94 0.02 0.95 -13.03
N SER A 95 -0.99 1.67 -12.56
CA SER A 95 -1.49 2.91 -13.19
C SER A 95 -1.03 4.18 -12.49
N GLU A 96 -0.80 4.18 -11.18
CA GLU A 96 -0.53 5.42 -10.45
C GLU A 96 0.96 5.77 -10.44
N ALA A 97 1.27 7.05 -10.61
CA ALA A 97 2.63 7.58 -10.75
C ALA A 97 3.40 7.64 -9.41
N VAL A 98 3.36 6.58 -8.62
CA VAL A 98 4.17 6.45 -7.40
C VAL A 98 5.59 6.08 -7.79
N ARG A 99 6.58 6.78 -7.21
CA ARG A 99 8.01 6.50 -7.40
C ARG A 99 8.32 5.13 -6.80
N PRO A 100 8.66 4.11 -7.60
CA PRO A 100 8.82 2.75 -7.11
C PRO A 100 10.07 2.65 -6.23
N SER A 101 9.87 2.39 -4.94
CA SER A 101 10.97 1.96 -4.05
C SER A 101 11.18 0.45 -4.17
N ALA A 102 12.39 -0.04 -3.88
CA ALA A 102 12.67 -1.48 -3.90
C ALA A 102 11.71 -2.25 -2.97
N PHE A 103 11.39 -1.67 -1.81
CA PHE A 103 10.43 -2.21 -0.87
C PHE A 103 9.01 -2.32 -1.48
N GLN A 104 8.55 -1.29 -2.19
CA GLN A 104 7.25 -1.32 -2.88
C GLN A 104 7.21 -2.39 -3.98
N VAL A 105 8.28 -2.52 -4.78
CA VAL A 105 8.36 -3.54 -5.83
C VAL A 105 8.27 -4.94 -5.23
N VAL A 106 9.07 -5.23 -4.20
CA VAL A 106 9.03 -6.53 -3.50
C VAL A 106 7.65 -6.76 -2.88
N GLY A 107 7.09 -5.76 -2.21
CA GLY A 107 5.76 -5.84 -1.60
C GLY A 107 4.67 -6.17 -2.62
N MET A 108 4.70 -5.55 -3.82
CA MET A 108 3.71 -5.82 -4.87
C MET A 108 3.87 -7.19 -5.51
N VAL A 109 5.10 -7.71 -5.64
CA VAL A 109 5.32 -9.07 -6.12
C VAL A 109 4.79 -10.10 -5.11
N LEU A 110 5.07 -9.92 -3.82
CA LEU A 110 4.56 -10.80 -2.76
C LEU A 110 3.04 -10.71 -2.63
N PHE A 111 2.48 -9.51 -2.64
CA PHE A 111 1.04 -9.27 -2.58
C PHE A 111 0.31 -9.97 -3.73
N SER A 112 0.78 -9.77 -4.98
CA SER A 112 0.16 -10.40 -6.15
C SER A 112 0.28 -11.92 -6.14
N TRP A 113 1.37 -12.47 -5.60
CA TRP A 113 1.49 -13.91 -5.40
C TRP A 113 0.42 -14.43 -4.44
N CYS A 114 0.21 -13.78 -3.28
CA CYS A 114 -0.79 -14.17 -2.30
C CYS A 114 -2.23 -13.97 -2.82
N ALA A 115 -2.50 -12.87 -3.52
CA ALA A 115 -3.85 -12.51 -3.96
C ALA A 115 -4.29 -13.27 -5.23
N PHE A 116 -3.38 -13.48 -6.19
CA PHE A 116 -3.71 -14.05 -7.50
C PHE A 116 -3.17 -15.47 -7.72
N SER A 117 -2.30 -15.97 -6.83
CA SER A 117 -1.71 -17.31 -6.91
C SER A 117 -1.15 -17.60 -8.31
N ILE A 118 -1.75 -18.54 -9.04
CA ILE A 118 -1.32 -18.97 -10.38
C ILE A 118 -1.42 -17.84 -11.43
N PHE A 119 -2.27 -16.84 -11.22
CA PHE A 119 -2.43 -15.70 -12.13
C PHE A 119 -1.44 -14.55 -11.86
N ALA A 120 -0.63 -14.64 -10.80
CA ALA A 120 0.36 -13.62 -10.46
C ALA A 120 1.33 -13.26 -11.61
N PRO A 121 1.81 -14.22 -12.44
CA PRO A 121 2.72 -13.91 -13.55
C PRO A 121 2.14 -12.94 -14.58
N VAL A 122 0.82 -12.98 -14.82
CA VAL A 122 0.15 -12.05 -15.75
C VAL A 122 0.23 -10.63 -15.21
N TYR A 123 -0.06 -10.45 -13.92
CA TYR A 123 0.06 -9.16 -13.25
C TYR A 123 1.51 -8.64 -13.27
N TRP A 124 2.49 -9.49 -12.98
CA TRP A 124 3.91 -9.11 -13.02
C TRP A 124 4.34 -8.62 -14.40
N TRP A 125 3.92 -9.30 -15.46
CA TRP A 125 4.23 -8.88 -16.82
C TRP A 125 3.75 -7.45 -17.10
N VAL A 126 2.50 -7.13 -16.73
CA VAL A 126 1.95 -5.78 -16.87
C VAL A 126 2.70 -4.79 -15.97
N PHE A 127 2.91 -5.14 -14.70
CA PHE A 127 3.57 -4.29 -13.72
C PHE A 127 4.99 -3.90 -14.14
N PHE A 128 5.84 -4.87 -14.51
CA PHE A 128 7.21 -4.60 -14.95
C PHE A 128 7.26 -3.85 -16.29
N ARG A 129 6.32 -4.09 -17.20
CA ARG A 129 6.21 -3.32 -18.45
C ARG A 129 5.94 -1.84 -18.16
N GLN A 130 5.07 -1.54 -17.18
CA GLN A 130 4.80 -0.15 -16.79
C GLN A 130 5.96 0.48 -16.03
N LEU A 131 6.66 -0.27 -15.15
CA LEU A 131 7.85 0.23 -14.47
C LEU A 131 8.96 0.63 -15.46
N ARG A 132 9.19 -0.16 -16.50
CA ARG A 132 10.18 0.15 -17.55
C ARG A 132 9.82 1.44 -18.29
N LYS A 133 8.55 1.61 -18.67
CA LYS A 133 8.07 2.83 -19.34
C LYS A 133 8.25 4.09 -18.47
N ARG A 134 8.05 3.98 -17.15
CA ARG A 134 8.23 5.11 -16.24
C ARG A 134 9.69 5.54 -16.14
N LYS A 135 10.61 4.57 -16.11
CA LYS A 135 12.05 4.85 -16.07
C LYS A 135 12.49 5.67 -17.29
N SER A 136 12.05 5.29 -18.49
CA SER A 136 12.37 6.05 -19.71
C SER A 136 11.80 7.48 -19.70
N THR A 137 10.57 7.69 -19.20
CA THR A 137 9.98 9.05 -19.13
C THR A 137 10.72 9.97 -18.14
N VAL A 138 11.20 9.43 -17.02
CA VAL A 138 11.97 10.22 -16.04
C VAL A 138 13.36 10.56 -16.59
N GLU A 139 13.99 9.64 -17.30
CA GLU A 139 15.29 9.89 -17.97
C GLU A 139 15.15 11.00 -19.03
N ASP A 140 14.14 10.93 -19.91
CA ASP A 140 13.82 11.96 -20.92
C ASP A 140 13.62 13.35 -20.28
N GLN A 141 12.78 13.44 -19.23
CA GLN A 141 12.51 14.71 -18.54
C GLN A 141 13.73 15.30 -17.84
N THR A 142 14.72 14.46 -17.49
CA THR A 142 15.95 14.92 -16.86
C THR A 142 16.92 15.47 -17.92
N GLU A 143 16.97 14.84 -19.10
CA GLU A 143 17.80 15.29 -20.22
C GLU A 143 17.35 16.63 -20.79
N ASP A 144 16.03 16.84 -20.93
CA ASP A 144 15.44 18.11 -21.39
C ASP A 144 15.67 19.29 -20.41
N ARG A 145 15.82 19.02 -19.11
CA ARG A 145 16.04 20.07 -18.10
C ARG A 145 17.50 20.57 -18.07
N HIS A 146 18.42 19.81 -18.65
CA HIS A 146 19.85 20.12 -18.68
C HIS A 146 20.34 20.66 -20.03
N SER A 147 19.44 20.80 -21.01
CA SER A 147 19.67 21.47 -22.31
C SER A 147 19.16 22.91 -22.29
#